data_AF-A0A1E7L348-F1
#
_entry.id   AF-A0A1E7L348-F1
#
_cell.length_a   1.000
_cell.length_b   1.000
_cell.length_c   1.000
_cell.angle_alpha   90.00
_cell.angle_beta   90.00
_cell.angle_gamma   90.00
#
_symmetry.space_group_name_H-M   'P 1'
#
loop_
_entity.id
_entity.type
_entity.pdbx_description
1 polymer ?
#
loop_
_entity_poly.entity_id
_entity_poly.type
_entity_poly.pdbx_seq_one_letter_code
_entity_poly.pdbx_strand_id
1 'polypeptide(L)'
;ARAAGAGRGDGVRGRPGLVVLAPRDGLDAYAPDPGAAEGFVGAGTPHLYGGVVESTGFVGPLVTPGISPCAGCILRSRAEREPSWPLVVGQWRTSARRRSGVAACDSALATVVAGAIASYALSFLDGDGACAAGYRTRFALPHLMGSTEQFSAHRECPCGAASVTADRPPSADAAEEVTMA
;
A
#
# COMPACT_ATOMS: atom_id res chain seq x y z
N ALA A 1 16.60 8.73 -49.49
CA ALA A 1 15.62 9.80 -49.24
C ALA A 1 14.36 9.14 -48.67
N ARG A 2 13.78 9.48 -47.53
CA ARG A 2 13.91 10.62 -46.61
C ARG A 2 13.86 10.10 -45.17
N ALA A 3 14.68 10.69 -44.30
CA ALA A 3 14.52 10.64 -42.87
C ALA A 3 13.33 11.52 -42.47
N ALA A 4 12.48 11.04 -41.56
CA ALA A 4 11.55 11.86 -40.80
C ALA A 4 11.92 11.71 -39.33
N GLY A 5 12.54 12.76 -38.79
CA GLY A 5 12.94 12.83 -37.40
C GLY A 5 11.72 12.78 -36.48
N ALA A 6 11.72 11.83 -35.56
CA ALA A 6 10.84 11.88 -34.40
C ALA A 6 11.39 12.97 -33.47
N GLY A 7 10.62 14.05 -33.34
CA GLY A 7 10.90 15.14 -32.42
C GLY A 7 11.13 14.59 -31.02
N ARG A 8 12.31 14.90 -30.48
CA ARG A 8 12.64 14.68 -29.09
C ARG A 8 11.79 15.66 -28.28
N GLY A 9 10.60 15.20 -27.87
CA GLY A 9 9.76 15.91 -26.93
C GLY A 9 10.55 16.12 -25.64
N ASP A 10 10.91 17.37 -25.38
CA ASP A 10 11.46 17.81 -24.10
C ASP A 10 10.32 17.69 -23.08
N GLY A 11 10.26 16.51 -22.44
CA GLY A 11 9.14 16.11 -21.61
C GLY A 11 9.13 16.92 -20.32
N VAL A 12 8.17 17.84 -20.19
CA VAL A 12 7.64 18.22 -18.88
C VAL A 12 7.31 16.91 -18.17
N ARG A 13 8.13 16.49 -17.21
CA ARG A 13 7.84 15.28 -16.43
C ARG A 13 6.60 15.59 -15.59
N GLY A 14 5.43 15.26 -16.14
CA GLY A 14 4.17 15.33 -15.43
C GLY A 14 4.25 14.52 -14.14
N ARG A 15 3.50 14.94 -13.13
CA ARG A 15 3.38 14.18 -11.88
C ARG A 15 2.79 12.80 -12.21
N PRO A 16 3.35 11.70 -11.65
CA PRO A 16 2.80 10.37 -11.90
C PRO A 16 1.38 10.28 -11.36
N GLY A 17 0.49 9.61 -12.11
CA GLY A 17 -0.89 9.36 -11.66
C GLY A 17 -0.97 8.35 -10.50
N LEU A 18 0.01 7.45 -10.40
CA LEU A 18 0.14 6.46 -9.33
C LEU A 18 1.62 6.07 -9.16
N VAL A 19 2.05 5.86 -7.92
CA VAL A 19 3.38 5.29 -7.60
C VAL A 19 3.20 3.92 -6.95
N VAL A 20 3.93 2.91 -7.41
CA VAL A 20 3.96 1.59 -6.76
C VAL A 20 5.21 1.47 -5.89
N LEU A 21 5.01 1.26 -4.60
CA LEU A 21 6.05 1.08 -3.59
C LEU A 21 6.26 -0.41 -3.36
N ALA A 22 7.26 -0.96 -4.07
CA ALA A 22 7.64 -2.38 -4.02
C ALA A 22 9.10 -2.55 -3.56
N PRO A 23 9.39 -2.39 -2.25
CA PRO A 23 10.74 -2.53 -1.75
C PRO A 23 11.22 -3.97 -1.87
N ARG A 24 12.53 -4.16 -2.10
CA ARG A 24 13.12 -5.48 -2.32
C ARG A 24 13.02 -6.43 -1.13
N ASP A 25 12.95 -5.90 0.08
CA ASP A 25 12.79 -6.68 1.31
C ASP A 25 11.32 -6.88 1.72
N GLY A 26 10.38 -6.33 0.95
CA GLY A 26 8.94 -6.38 1.20
C GLY A 26 8.49 -5.64 2.47
N LEU A 27 9.39 -5.03 3.24
CA LEU A 27 9.06 -4.56 4.58
C LEU A 27 8.05 -3.41 4.55
N ASP A 28 8.15 -2.48 3.60
CA ASP A 28 7.15 -1.40 3.48
C ASP A 28 5.78 -1.89 3.02
N ALA A 29 5.69 -3.08 2.41
CA ALA A 29 4.40 -3.67 2.08
C ALA A 29 3.68 -4.21 3.34
N TYR A 30 4.43 -4.73 4.30
CA TYR A 30 3.90 -5.23 5.57
C TYR A 30 3.76 -4.11 6.63
N ALA A 31 4.74 -3.23 6.73
CA ALA A 31 4.77 -2.10 7.63
C ALA A 31 5.24 -0.86 6.87
N PRO A 32 4.33 -0.09 6.26
CA PRO A 32 4.68 1.13 5.52
C PRO A 32 5.48 2.13 6.36
N ASP A 33 6.55 2.71 5.79
CA ASP A 33 7.34 3.78 6.42
C ASP A 33 6.73 5.15 6.13
N PRO A 34 6.23 5.89 7.14
CA PRO A 34 5.74 7.25 6.92
C PRO A 34 6.80 8.19 6.36
N GLY A 35 8.08 8.01 6.72
CA GLY A 35 9.17 8.87 6.24
C GLY A 35 9.46 8.65 4.75
N ALA A 36 9.41 7.39 4.28
CA ALA A 36 9.58 7.10 2.85
C ALA A 36 8.39 7.61 2.01
N ALA A 37 7.21 7.71 2.62
CA ALA A 37 5.98 8.15 1.96
C ALA A 37 5.71 9.65 2.03
N GLU A 38 6.44 10.40 2.87
CA GLU A 38 6.18 11.80 3.19
C GLU A 38 6.13 12.69 1.93
N GLY A 39 7.07 12.50 1.00
CA GLY A 39 7.10 13.24 -0.25
C GLY A 39 5.87 12.99 -1.13
N PHE A 40 5.37 11.75 -1.18
CA PHE A 40 4.16 11.41 -1.95
C PHE A 40 2.90 11.96 -1.28
N VAL A 41 2.82 11.88 0.05
CA VAL A 41 1.71 12.45 0.82
C VAL A 41 1.66 13.97 0.66
N GLY A 42 2.78 14.67 0.84
CA GLY A 42 2.86 16.12 0.67
C GLY A 42 2.59 16.59 -0.76
N ALA A 43 2.94 15.77 -1.76
CA ALA A 43 2.62 16.05 -3.15
C ALA A 43 1.19 15.66 -3.56
N GLY A 44 0.41 15.00 -2.70
CA GLY A 44 -0.90 14.47 -3.05
C GLY A 44 -0.84 13.34 -4.09
N THR A 45 0.30 12.65 -4.22
CA THR A 45 0.50 11.58 -5.20
C THR A 45 -0.06 10.26 -4.68
N PRO A 46 -1.04 9.65 -5.38
CA PRO A 46 -1.54 8.33 -5.04
C PRO A 46 -0.42 7.29 -5.08
N HIS A 47 -0.42 6.38 -4.11
CA HIS A 47 0.60 5.33 -4.06
C HIS A 47 0.08 4.01 -3.50
N LEU A 48 0.52 2.90 -4.10
CA LEU A 48 0.13 1.54 -3.75
C LEU A 48 1.34 0.80 -3.18
N TYR A 49 1.18 0.20 -2.00
CA TYR A 49 2.20 -0.69 -1.43
C TYR A 49 2.05 -2.11 -1.95
N GLY A 50 3.15 -2.80 -2.17
CA GLY A 50 3.12 -4.21 -2.52
C GLY A 50 4.47 -4.90 -2.34
N GLY A 51 4.47 -6.19 -2.07
CA GLY A 51 5.72 -6.91 -1.82
C GLY A 51 5.52 -8.25 -1.16
N VAL A 52 6.61 -8.97 -0.98
CA VAL A 52 6.63 -10.30 -0.36
C VAL A 52 7.56 -10.25 0.85
N VAL A 53 7.08 -10.74 1.98
CA VAL A 53 7.89 -10.97 3.18
C VAL A 53 7.79 -12.44 3.53
N GLU A 54 8.92 -13.14 3.51
CA GLU A 54 8.99 -14.59 3.72
C GLU A 54 8.01 -15.33 2.77
N SER A 55 7.05 -16.07 3.32
CA SER A 55 6.04 -16.86 2.60
C SER A 55 4.72 -16.11 2.37
N THR A 56 4.71 -14.79 2.55
CA THR A 56 3.49 -13.98 2.54
C THR A 56 3.60 -12.79 1.58
N GLY A 57 2.68 -12.72 0.63
CA GLY A 57 2.52 -11.61 -0.30
C GLY A 57 1.53 -10.57 0.22
N PHE A 58 1.77 -9.30 -0.10
CA PHE A 58 0.97 -8.16 0.32
C PHE A 58 0.68 -7.26 -0.87
N VAL A 59 -0.58 -6.81 -0.99
CA VAL A 59 -1.00 -5.78 -1.95
C VAL A 59 -1.93 -4.81 -1.23
N GLY A 60 -1.56 -3.54 -1.25
CA GLY A 60 -2.25 -2.49 -0.53
C GLY A 60 -1.57 -2.11 0.80
N PRO A 61 -2.05 -1.03 1.43
CA PRO A 61 -3.17 -0.22 0.96
C PRO A 61 -2.82 0.68 -0.23
N LEU A 62 -3.83 1.02 -1.01
CA LEU A 62 -3.76 2.15 -1.94
C LEU A 62 -4.05 3.43 -1.16
N VAL A 63 -3.04 4.29 -1.09
CA VAL A 63 -3.10 5.57 -0.39
C VAL A 63 -3.42 6.67 -1.39
N THR A 64 -4.57 7.29 -1.20
CA THR A 64 -4.96 8.56 -1.82
C THR A 64 -4.84 9.62 -0.73
N PRO A 65 -3.78 10.44 -0.73
CA PRO A 65 -3.52 11.39 0.36
C PRO A 65 -4.73 12.29 0.65
N GLY A 66 -5.06 12.48 1.92
CA GLY A 66 -6.24 13.23 2.34
C GLY A 66 -7.56 12.46 2.30
N ILE A 67 -7.61 11.27 1.70
CA ILE A 67 -8.86 10.53 1.49
C ILE A 67 -8.79 9.14 2.15
N SER A 68 -7.75 8.36 1.89
CA SER A 68 -7.58 7.02 2.46
C SER A 68 -6.46 6.97 3.52
N PRO A 69 -6.46 5.95 4.41
CA PRO A 69 -5.46 5.82 5.46
C PRO A 69 -4.04 5.74 4.90
N CYS A 70 -3.15 6.66 5.32
CA CYS A 70 -1.74 6.65 4.92
C CYS A 70 -0.89 5.78 5.85
N ALA A 71 0.40 5.61 5.51
CA ALA A 71 1.39 4.94 6.35
C ALA A 71 1.42 5.48 7.79
N GLY A 72 1.26 6.80 7.97
CA GLY A 72 1.18 7.43 9.28
C GLY A 72 -0.07 7.05 10.09
N CYS A 73 -1.22 6.85 9.43
CA CYS A 73 -2.42 6.34 10.11
C CYS A 73 -2.18 4.92 10.61
N ILE A 74 -1.64 4.05 9.74
CA ILE A 74 -1.39 2.63 10.06
C ILE A 74 -0.41 2.52 11.22
N LEU A 75 0.69 3.29 11.19
CA LEU A 75 1.68 3.28 12.26
C LEU A 75 1.07 3.69 13.61
N ARG A 76 0.28 4.78 13.66
CA ARG A 76 -0.35 5.25 14.90
C ARG A 76 -1.39 4.26 15.42
N SER A 77 -2.32 3.83 14.58
CA SER A 77 -3.35 2.85 14.98
C SER A 77 -2.75 1.54 15.46
N ARG A 78 -1.57 1.17 14.98
CA ARG A 78 -0.86 -0.02 15.46
C ARG A 78 -0.08 0.25 16.74
N ALA A 79 0.49 1.45 16.91
CA ALA A 79 1.12 1.87 18.15
C ALA A 79 0.13 2.03 19.32
N GLU A 80 -1.11 2.45 19.06
CA GLU A 80 -2.17 2.47 20.08
C GLU A 80 -2.49 1.06 20.59
N ARG A 81 -2.55 0.09 19.67
CA ARG A 81 -2.80 -1.33 20.01
C ARG A 81 -1.58 -2.03 20.61
N GLU A 82 -0.39 -1.66 20.14
CA GLU A 82 0.88 -2.25 20.53
C GLU A 82 1.94 -1.13 20.68
N PRO A 83 2.11 -0.57 21.89
CA PRO A 83 2.99 0.57 22.13
C PRO A 83 4.46 0.33 21.75
N SER A 84 4.92 -0.92 21.77
CA SER A 84 6.29 -1.28 21.37
C SER A 84 6.48 -1.31 19.85
N TRP A 85 5.39 -1.29 19.06
CA TRP A 85 5.42 -1.50 17.62
C TRP A 85 6.44 -0.60 16.90
N PRO A 86 6.48 0.73 17.12
CA PRO A 86 7.44 1.61 16.43
C PRO A 86 8.91 1.20 16.64
N LEU A 87 9.26 0.69 17.83
CA LEU A 87 10.60 0.22 18.13
C LEU A 87 10.93 -1.06 17.35
N VAL A 88 9.99 -2.00 17.30
CA VAL A 88 10.14 -3.28 16.57
C VAL A 88 10.37 -3.04 15.08
N VAL A 89 9.52 -2.23 14.42
CA VAL A 89 9.71 -1.91 13.01
C VAL A 89 11.00 -1.11 12.77
N GLY A 90 11.38 -0.22 13.69
CA GLY A 90 12.67 0.47 13.61
C GLY A 90 13.87 -0.47 13.63
N GLN A 91 13.83 -1.52 14.47
CA GLN A 91 14.86 -2.56 14.51
C GLN A 91 14.90 -3.37 13.21
N TRP A 92 13.74 -3.78 12.67
CA TRP A 92 13.68 -4.50 11.40
C TRP A 92 14.24 -3.68 10.24
N ARG A 93 13.90 -2.39 10.15
CA ARG A 93 14.46 -1.48 9.13
C ARG A 93 15.96 -1.33 9.24
N THR A 94 16.47 -1.17 10.45
CA THR A 94 17.91 -1.03 10.68
C THR A 94 18.65 -2.31 10.27
N SER A 95 18.09 -3.47 10.60
CA SER A 95 18.62 -4.77 10.17
C SER A 95 18.54 -4.95 8.67
N ALA A 96 17.43 -4.57 8.02
CA ALA A 96 17.25 -4.64 6.58
C ALA A 96 18.27 -3.80 5.82
N ARG A 97 18.53 -2.56 6.26
CA ARG A 97 19.55 -1.67 5.68
C ARG A 97 20.98 -2.22 5.79
N ARG A 98 21.26 -3.05 6.82
CA ARG A 98 22.58 -3.66 7.04
C ARG A 98 22.78 -4.98 6.30
N ARG A 99 21.72 -5.64 5.84
CA ARG A 99 21.84 -6.89 5.07
C ARG A 99 22.42 -6.58 3.70
N SER A 100 23.54 -7.24 3.37
CA SER A 100 24.07 -7.29 2.02
C SER A 100 23.43 -8.45 1.25
N GLY A 101 22.70 -8.16 0.18
CA GLY A 101 22.10 -9.16 -0.71
C GLY A 101 20.60 -8.99 -0.94
N VAL A 102 20.05 -9.77 -1.88
CA VAL A 102 18.61 -9.83 -2.16
C VAL A 102 18.01 -10.92 -1.28
N ALA A 103 16.94 -10.60 -0.54
CA ALA A 103 16.23 -11.61 0.25
C ALA A 103 15.68 -12.69 -0.67
N ALA A 104 15.73 -13.96 -0.23
CA ALA A 104 15.09 -15.04 -0.95
C ALA A 104 13.58 -14.75 -1.04
N CYS A 105 13.02 -14.93 -2.24
CA CYS A 105 11.61 -14.70 -2.50
C CYS A 105 11.09 -15.83 -3.38
N ASP A 106 9.97 -16.43 -2.98
CA ASP A 106 9.30 -17.43 -3.80
C ASP A 106 8.78 -16.79 -5.08
N SER A 107 9.25 -17.27 -6.23
CA SER A 107 8.94 -16.66 -7.53
C SER A 107 7.47 -16.80 -7.92
N ALA A 108 6.80 -17.87 -7.49
CA ALA A 108 5.38 -18.07 -7.80
C ALA A 108 4.53 -17.07 -7.01
N LEU A 109 4.79 -16.92 -5.71
CA LEU A 109 4.15 -15.91 -4.88
C LEU A 109 4.45 -14.49 -5.38
N ALA A 110 5.70 -14.19 -5.72
CA ALA A 110 6.08 -12.89 -6.28
C ALA A 110 5.30 -12.57 -7.57
N THR A 111 5.10 -13.57 -8.43
CA THR A 111 4.33 -13.41 -9.67
C THR A 111 2.85 -13.13 -9.38
N VAL A 112 2.24 -13.85 -8.43
CA VAL A 112 0.86 -13.61 -7.98
C VAL A 112 0.71 -12.19 -7.44
N VAL A 113 1.61 -11.76 -6.57
CA VAL A 113 1.61 -10.42 -5.97
C VAL A 113 1.80 -9.35 -7.04
N ALA A 114 2.73 -9.52 -7.97
CA ALA A 114 2.95 -8.59 -9.07
C ALA A 114 1.72 -8.45 -9.97
N GLY A 115 1.06 -9.56 -10.29
CA GLY A 115 -0.20 -9.57 -11.06
C GLY A 115 -1.33 -8.85 -10.32
N ALA A 116 -1.47 -9.07 -9.03
CA ALA A 116 -2.46 -8.39 -8.19
C ALA A 116 -2.17 -6.88 -8.06
N ILE A 117 -0.91 -6.48 -7.91
CA ILE A 117 -0.50 -5.06 -7.93
C ILE A 117 -0.87 -4.41 -9.27
N ALA A 118 -0.56 -5.06 -10.39
CA ALA A 118 -0.87 -4.55 -11.71
C ALA A 118 -2.38 -4.40 -11.92
N SER A 119 -3.17 -5.40 -11.49
CA SER A 119 -4.63 -5.35 -11.51
C SER A 119 -5.18 -4.14 -10.73
N TYR A 120 -4.74 -3.95 -9.48
CA TYR A 120 -5.21 -2.83 -8.65
C TYR A 120 -4.76 -1.48 -9.20
N ALA A 121 -3.54 -1.40 -9.75
CA ALA A 121 -3.04 -0.19 -10.38
C ALA A 121 -3.86 0.19 -11.62
N LEU A 122 -4.18 -0.77 -12.48
CA LEU A 122 -5.00 -0.54 -13.67
C LEU A 122 -6.42 -0.11 -13.28
N SER A 123 -7.09 -0.83 -12.37
CA SER A 123 -8.41 -0.42 -11.88
C SER A 123 -8.43 0.98 -11.26
N PHE A 124 -7.36 1.38 -10.56
CA PHE A 124 -7.23 2.75 -10.06
C PHE A 124 -7.10 3.77 -11.21
N LEU A 125 -6.27 3.48 -12.20
CA LEU A 125 -6.05 4.37 -13.36
C LEU A 125 -7.28 4.46 -14.28
N ASP A 126 -8.08 3.40 -14.35
CA ASP A 126 -9.34 3.34 -15.08
C ASP A 126 -10.48 4.10 -14.36
N GLY A 127 -10.27 4.48 -13.09
CA GLY A 127 -11.21 5.29 -12.32
C GLY A 127 -12.26 4.49 -11.54
N ASP A 128 -12.09 3.18 -11.37
CA ASP A 128 -13.03 2.27 -10.69
C ASP A 128 -13.09 2.46 -9.15
N GLY A 129 -12.75 3.64 -8.65
CA GLY A 129 -13.04 4.06 -7.28
C GLY A 129 -12.11 3.51 -6.20
N ALA A 130 -10.88 3.12 -6.57
CA ALA A 130 -9.79 2.77 -5.67
C ALA A 130 -9.86 1.35 -5.04
N CYS A 131 -9.61 0.33 -5.87
CA CYS A 131 -9.22 -1.00 -5.37
C CYS A 131 -8.11 -0.85 -4.31
N ALA A 132 -8.30 -1.52 -3.16
CA ALA A 132 -7.43 -1.42 -1.98
C ALA A 132 -7.34 -0.07 -1.25
N ALA A 133 -8.25 0.89 -1.49
CA ALA A 133 -8.35 2.06 -0.62
C ALA A 133 -8.73 1.61 0.81
N GLY A 134 -7.83 1.85 1.76
CA GLY A 134 -8.07 1.53 3.17
C GLY A 134 -8.02 0.04 3.52
N TYR A 135 -7.56 -0.84 2.64
CA TYR A 135 -7.32 -2.24 3.00
C TYR A 135 -6.10 -2.81 2.30
N ARG A 136 -5.57 -3.91 2.84
CA ARG A 136 -4.49 -4.70 2.25
C ARG A 136 -4.92 -6.15 2.10
N THR A 137 -4.73 -6.68 0.91
CA THR A 137 -4.86 -8.11 0.64
C THR A 137 -3.55 -8.81 0.94
N ARG A 138 -3.64 -9.98 1.56
CA ARG A 138 -2.53 -10.86 1.88
C ARG A 138 -2.74 -12.22 1.21
N PHE A 139 -1.67 -12.78 0.63
CA PHE A 139 -1.64 -14.12 0.07
C PHE A 139 -0.58 -14.95 0.80
N ALA A 140 -0.98 -16.01 1.49
CA ALA A 140 -0.07 -16.87 2.25
C ALA A 140 0.15 -18.22 1.56
N LEU A 141 1.42 -18.60 1.35
CA LEU A 141 1.79 -19.95 0.91
C LEU A 141 1.49 -21.00 2.00
N PRO A 142 1.36 -22.29 1.61
CA PRO A 142 1.48 -22.82 0.24
C PRO A 142 0.18 -22.71 -0.57
N HIS A 143 -0.96 -22.47 0.06
CA HIS A 143 -2.28 -22.54 -0.57
C HIS A 143 -2.76 -21.22 -1.19
N LEU A 144 -1.96 -20.15 -1.08
CA LEU A 144 -2.33 -18.80 -1.48
C LEU A 144 -3.63 -18.31 -0.82
N MET A 145 -3.80 -18.65 0.46
CA MET A 145 -4.98 -18.22 1.22
C MET A 145 -5.04 -16.70 1.26
N GLY A 146 -6.11 -16.15 0.67
CA GLY A 146 -6.40 -14.73 0.64
C GLY A 146 -6.99 -14.27 1.98
N SER A 147 -6.48 -13.17 2.51
CA SER A 147 -7.10 -12.47 3.64
C SER A 147 -7.01 -10.97 3.44
N THR A 148 -7.98 -10.24 3.98
CA THR A 148 -8.02 -8.78 3.88
C THR A 148 -7.84 -8.18 5.26
N GLU A 149 -6.92 -7.21 5.36
CA GLU A 149 -6.70 -6.40 6.56
C GLU A 149 -7.18 -4.98 6.27
N GLN A 150 -8.16 -4.51 7.03
CA GLN A 150 -8.70 -3.17 6.89
C GLN A 150 -7.94 -2.17 7.77
N PHE A 151 -7.83 -0.94 7.28
CA PHE A 151 -7.24 0.20 7.98
C PHE A 151 -8.23 1.35 8.06
N SER A 152 -8.21 2.05 9.17
CA SER A 152 -8.98 3.28 9.38
C SER A 152 -8.06 4.50 9.39
N ALA A 153 -8.61 5.64 9.00
CA ALA A 153 -7.90 6.90 9.10
C ALA A 153 -7.79 7.30 10.58
N HIS A 154 -6.56 7.47 11.05
CA HIS A 154 -6.29 7.84 12.43
C HIS A 154 -6.56 9.33 12.66
N ARG A 155 -7.31 9.68 13.72
CA ARG A 155 -7.75 11.07 14.00
C ARG A 155 -6.60 12.05 14.23
N GLU A 156 -5.54 11.59 14.89
CA GLU A 156 -4.34 12.42 15.15
C GLU A 156 -3.34 12.43 13.98
N CYS A 157 -3.63 11.75 12.87
CA CYS A 157 -2.74 11.78 11.72
C CYS A 157 -2.95 13.08 10.93
N PRO A 158 -1.89 13.87 10.65
CA PRO A 158 -2.02 15.15 9.94
C PRO A 158 -2.36 14.99 8.44
N CYS A 159 -2.52 13.76 7.94
CA CYS A 159 -2.77 13.51 6.53
C CYS A 159 -4.17 13.94 6.05
N GLY A 160 -5.09 14.31 6.94
CA GLY A 160 -6.44 14.79 6.61
C GLY A 160 -7.47 13.69 6.28
N ALA A 161 -7.08 12.43 6.13
CA ALA A 161 -8.01 11.34 5.78
C ALA A 161 -9.16 11.16 6.80
N ALA A 162 -8.90 11.45 8.08
CA ALA A 162 -9.90 11.27 9.14
C ALA A 162 -11.09 12.25 9.01
N SER A 163 -10.89 13.45 8.46
CA SER A 163 -11.98 14.41 8.27
C SER A 163 -12.91 14.01 7.11
N VAL A 164 -12.40 13.32 6.10
CA VAL A 164 -13.21 12.80 4.98
C VAL A 164 -14.04 11.59 5.42
N THR A 165 -13.47 10.70 6.25
CA THR A 165 -14.22 9.54 6.77
C THR A 165 -15.34 9.93 7.73
N ALA A 166 -15.20 11.04 8.46
CA ALA A 166 -16.24 11.53 9.36
C ALA A 166 -17.47 12.09 8.62
N ASP A 167 -17.28 12.55 7.39
CA ASP A 167 -18.33 13.14 6.54
C ASP A 167 -19.09 12.08 5.71
N ARG A 168 -18.57 10.85 5.66
CA ARG A 168 -19.31 9.71 5.09
C ARG A 168 -20.23 9.15 6.18
N PRO A 169 -21.56 9.19 6.02
CA PRO A 169 -22.46 8.53 6.97
C PRO A 169 -22.07 7.05 7.07
N PRO A 170 -22.06 6.45 8.28
CA PRO A 170 -21.75 5.05 8.41
C PRO A 170 -22.76 4.28 7.55
N SER A 171 -22.27 3.62 6.50
CA SER A 171 -23.05 2.57 5.85
C SER A 171 -23.31 1.55 6.95
N ALA A 172 -24.59 1.38 7.28
CA ALA A 172 -25.07 0.53 8.35
C ALA A 172 -24.23 -0.76 8.43
N ASP A 173 -23.76 -1.06 9.65
CA ASP A 173 -23.15 -2.35 9.97
C ASP A 173 -23.99 -3.44 9.31
N ALA A 174 -23.41 -4.13 8.33
CA ALA A 174 -23.99 -5.36 7.84
C ALA A 174 -23.88 -6.35 9.00
N ALA A 175 -24.95 -6.41 9.79
CA ALA A 175 -25.16 -7.45 10.77
C ALA A 175 -24.92 -8.79 10.05
N GLU A 176 -23.86 -9.46 10.47
CA GLU A 176 -23.52 -10.80 10.07
C GLU A 176 -24.61 -11.75 10.59
N GLU A 177 -25.70 -11.90 9.83
CA GLU A 177 -26.63 -13.01 10.05
C GLU A 177 -25.96 -14.29 9.54
N VAL A 178 -25.20 -14.92 10.43
CA VAL A 178 -24.81 -16.31 10.30
C VAL A 178 -26.07 -17.17 10.41
N THR A 179 -26.61 -17.57 9.26
CA THR A 179 -27.60 -18.66 9.20
C THR A 179 -26.86 -19.95 8.86
N MET A 180 -26.74 -20.83 9.85
CA MET A 180 -26.30 -22.22 9.69
C MET A 180 -27.43 -23.03 9.05
N ALA A 181 -27.13 -23.73 7.96
CA ALA A 181 -27.90 -24.86 7.45
C ALA A 181 -26.93 -25.98 7.07
#